data_AF-A0A7S2N3P6-F1
#
_entry.id   AF-A0A7S2N3P6-F1
#
_cell.length_a   1.000
_cell.length_b   1.000
_cell.length_c   1.000
_cell.angle_alpha   90.00
_cell.angle_beta   90.00
_cell.angle_gamma   90.00
#
_symmetry.space_group_name_H-M   'P 1'
#
loop_
_entity.id
_entity.type
_entity.pdbx_description
1 polymer ?
#
loop_
_entity_poly.entity_id
_entity_poly.type
_entity_poly.pdbx_seq_one_letter_code
_entity_poly.pdbx_strand_id
1 'polypeptide(L)'
;GLAAIVAQAKVQTDERRAVETKVAVKVSKESAEEKIRKVGAENAMTRYLTAQIHDMRSPNMLCRMAFWFALSQCPFVTLTSFSMFRPATTCVLLFMCKTISSLMINALFFQSTGAMAADSDSDCMIQGIWEQLGKCIAVGLFATLFAHIPMAIFTTLHSRDFRPCRPDEREDVLKKWRWKSRALWILGPAYLAFCSLFVALFLASVRPPDAHQWLLSSLIGFLNEVFLTPLLIGLAFMAFSALVLFNPLTSEAARADILRLGADAVKGAPP
;
A
#
# COMPACT_ATOMS: atom_id res chain seq x y z
N GLY A 1 -79.56 39.26 -12.68
CA GLY A 1 -78.28 39.57 -13.35
C GLY A 1 -77.10 39.32 -12.43
N LEU A 2 -76.71 40.30 -11.62
CA LEU A 2 -75.50 40.25 -10.78
C LEU A 2 -75.43 39.05 -9.82
N ALA A 3 -76.53 38.69 -9.14
CA ALA A 3 -76.52 37.61 -8.15
C ALA A 3 -76.14 36.24 -8.75
N ALA A 4 -76.53 35.96 -9.99
CA ALA A 4 -76.20 34.71 -10.69
C ALA A 4 -74.71 34.65 -11.08
N ILE A 5 -74.13 35.79 -11.49
CA ILE A 5 -72.71 35.90 -11.83
C ILE A 5 -71.84 35.74 -10.58
N VAL A 6 -72.24 36.34 -9.45
CA VAL A 6 -71.55 36.17 -8.16
C VAL A 6 -71.60 34.72 -7.68
N ALA A 7 -72.74 34.04 -7.86
CA ALA A 7 -72.88 32.63 -7.50
C ALA A 7 -71.98 31.72 -8.35
N GLN A 8 -71.92 31.93 -9.67
CA GLN A 8 -71.03 31.15 -10.55
C GLN A 8 -69.55 31.41 -10.25
N ALA A 9 -69.16 32.67 -9.99
CA ALA A 9 -67.79 32.99 -9.59
C ALA A 9 -67.38 32.33 -8.27
N LYS A 10 -68.32 32.22 -7.31
CA LYS A 10 -68.09 31.56 -6.02
C LYS A 10 -67.86 30.06 -6.19
N VAL A 11 -68.70 29.37 -6.99
CA VAL A 11 -68.55 27.94 -7.28
C VAL A 11 -67.20 27.66 -7.95
N GLN A 12 -66.81 28.47 -8.93
CA GLN A 12 -65.53 28.29 -9.64
C GLN A 12 -64.32 28.55 -8.73
N THR A 13 -64.46 29.45 -7.75
CA THR A 13 -63.41 29.72 -6.76
C THR A 13 -63.29 28.57 -5.76
N ASP A 14 -64.40 27.99 -5.32
CA ASP A 14 -64.42 26.86 -4.40
C ASP A 14 -63.87 25.58 -5.06
N GLU A 15 -64.16 25.34 -6.35
CA GLU A 15 -63.53 24.25 -7.11
C GLU A 15 -62.02 24.42 -7.25
N ARG A 16 -61.53 25.63 -7.55
CA ARG A 16 -60.08 25.89 -7.61
C ARG A 16 -59.40 25.62 -6.27
N ARG A 17 -60.00 26.07 -5.16
CA ARG A 17 -59.48 25.79 -3.81
C ARG A 17 -59.47 24.30 -3.48
N ALA A 18 -60.50 23.56 -3.90
CA ALA A 18 -60.56 22.11 -3.72
C ALA A 18 -59.49 21.37 -4.54
N VAL A 19 -59.13 21.87 -5.72
CA VAL A 19 -58.05 21.30 -6.55
C VAL A 19 -56.68 21.63 -5.98
N GLU A 20 -56.44 22.89 -5.58
CA GLU A 20 -55.16 23.31 -4.98
C GLU A 20 -54.86 22.56 -3.68
N THR A 21 -55.86 22.34 -2.83
CA THR A 21 -55.70 21.54 -1.61
C THR A 21 -55.37 20.08 -1.90
N LYS A 22 -56.00 19.46 -2.91
CA LYS A 22 -55.67 18.08 -3.32
C LYS A 22 -54.26 17.95 -3.89
N VAL A 23 -53.81 18.93 -4.69
CA VAL A 23 -52.45 18.94 -5.25
C VAL A 23 -51.41 19.12 -4.15
N ALA A 24 -51.63 20.06 -3.21
CA ALA A 24 -50.73 20.28 -2.08
C ALA A 24 -50.58 19.04 -1.20
N VAL A 25 -51.71 18.35 -0.90
CA VAL A 25 -51.69 17.09 -0.12
C VAL A 25 -50.93 16.00 -0.86
N LYS A 26 -51.10 15.87 -2.18
CA LYS A 26 -50.39 14.87 -2.98
C LYS A 26 -48.87 15.12 -3.01
N VAL A 27 -48.44 16.36 -3.25
CA VAL A 27 -47.03 16.74 -3.26
C VAL A 27 -46.40 16.53 -1.88
N SER A 28 -47.11 16.86 -0.80
CA SER A 28 -46.64 16.61 0.56
C SER A 28 -46.47 15.12 0.86
N LYS A 29 -47.36 14.27 0.34
CA LYS A 29 -47.28 12.82 0.54
C LYS A 29 -46.10 12.21 -0.23
N GLU A 30 -45.91 12.59 -1.49
CA GLU A 30 -44.78 12.10 -2.31
C GLU A 30 -43.43 12.54 -1.73
N SER A 31 -43.34 13.80 -1.23
CA SER A 31 -42.14 14.29 -0.55
C SER A 31 -41.83 13.52 0.74
N ALA A 32 -42.86 13.16 1.51
CA ALA A 32 -42.70 12.36 2.73
C ALA A 32 -42.24 10.93 2.42
N GLU A 33 -42.81 10.29 1.40
CA GLU A 33 -42.42 8.94 0.98
C GLU A 33 -40.96 8.90 0.46
N GLU A 34 -40.53 9.91 -0.29
CA GLU A 34 -39.13 10.02 -0.74
C GLU A 34 -38.16 10.17 0.44
N LYS A 35 -38.51 11.01 1.44
CA LYS A 35 -37.70 11.15 2.66
C LYS A 35 -37.59 9.84 3.43
N ILE A 36 -38.71 9.12 3.62
CA ILE A 36 -38.70 7.81 4.30
C ILE A 36 -37.82 6.81 3.54
N ARG A 37 -37.88 6.80 2.19
CA ARG A 37 -37.05 5.92 1.36
C ARG A 37 -35.56 6.24 1.46
N LYS A 38 -35.19 7.53 1.48
CA LYS A 38 -33.79 7.97 1.68
C LYS A 38 -33.28 7.58 3.06
N VAL A 39 -34.04 7.86 4.12
CA VAL A 39 -33.68 7.48 5.50
C VAL A 39 -33.57 5.96 5.65
N GLY A 40 -34.45 5.19 5.00
CA GLY A 40 -34.38 3.73 4.98
C GLY A 40 -33.11 3.20 4.31
N ALA A 41 -32.71 3.78 3.17
CA ALA A 41 -31.49 3.41 2.46
C ALA A 41 -30.22 3.75 3.25
N GLU A 42 -30.16 4.92 3.89
CA GLU A 42 -29.05 5.34 4.74
C GLU A 42 -28.91 4.43 5.97
N ASN A 43 -30.03 4.07 6.61
CA ASN A 43 -30.05 3.14 7.74
C ASN A 43 -29.61 1.72 7.33
N ALA A 44 -30.00 1.25 6.15
CA ALA A 44 -29.56 -0.05 5.63
C ALA A 44 -28.05 -0.07 5.35
N MET A 45 -27.51 0.98 4.73
CA MET A 45 -26.07 1.12 4.49
C MET A 45 -25.28 1.18 5.81
N THR A 46 -25.79 1.92 6.80
CA THR A 46 -25.18 2.01 8.13
C THR A 46 -25.15 0.66 8.83
N ARG A 47 -26.24 -0.14 8.74
CA ARG A 47 -26.28 -1.50 9.29
C ARG A 47 -25.32 -2.46 8.60
N TYR A 48 -25.15 -2.34 7.27
CA TYR A 48 -24.18 -3.14 6.53
C TYR A 48 -22.73 -2.83 6.95
N LEU A 49 -22.41 -1.54 7.09
CA LEU A 49 -21.10 -1.09 7.57
C LEU A 49 -20.81 -1.55 9.00
N THR A 50 -21.77 -1.43 9.92
CA THR A 50 -21.56 -1.91 11.31
C THR A 50 -21.43 -3.43 11.40
N ALA A 51 -22.16 -4.18 10.58
CA ALA A 51 -22.01 -5.63 10.48
C ALA A 51 -20.62 -6.02 9.94
N GLN A 52 -20.12 -5.34 8.89
CA GLN A 52 -18.75 -5.56 8.40
C GLN A 52 -17.69 -5.21 9.45
N ILE A 53 -17.86 -4.12 10.20
CA ILE A 53 -16.92 -3.71 11.27
C ILE A 53 -16.89 -4.76 12.39
N HIS A 54 -18.03 -5.33 12.74
CA HIS A 54 -18.09 -6.39 13.76
C HIS A 54 -17.37 -7.66 13.30
N ASP A 55 -17.54 -8.05 12.02
CA ASP A 55 -16.83 -9.20 11.44
C ASP A 55 -15.31 -8.96 11.34
N MET A 56 -14.90 -7.72 11.03
CA MET A 56 -13.50 -7.26 11.03
C MET A 56 -12.82 -7.35 12.39
N ARG A 57 -13.59 -7.33 13.49
CA ARG A 57 -13.03 -7.43 14.85
C ARG A 57 -12.72 -8.86 15.28
N SER A 58 -13.08 -9.88 14.50
CA SER A 58 -12.76 -11.26 14.88
C SER A 58 -11.23 -11.47 14.93
N PRO A 59 -10.68 -12.08 16.00
CA PRO A 59 -9.23 -12.31 16.12
C PRO A 59 -8.71 -13.17 14.96
N ASN A 60 -9.55 -14.07 14.44
CA ASN A 60 -9.27 -14.87 13.26
C ASN A 60 -9.08 -14.01 11.99
N MET A 61 -9.84 -12.91 11.84
CA MET A 61 -9.69 -12.00 10.69
C MET A 61 -8.43 -11.14 10.80
N LEU A 62 -8.03 -10.70 11.99
CA LEU A 62 -6.75 -10.00 12.19
C LEU A 62 -5.55 -10.88 11.83
N CYS A 63 -5.54 -12.14 12.27
CA CYS A 63 -4.52 -13.10 11.89
C CYS A 63 -4.50 -13.35 10.38
N ARG A 64 -5.67 -13.52 9.74
CA ARG A 64 -5.77 -13.65 8.29
C ARG A 64 -5.25 -12.41 7.57
N MET A 65 -5.63 -11.21 7.99
CA MET A 65 -5.18 -9.95 7.39
C MET A 65 -3.67 -9.78 7.51
N ALA A 66 -3.10 -10.03 8.70
CA ALA A 66 -1.66 -9.96 8.91
C ALA A 66 -0.89 -11.01 8.09
N PHE A 67 -1.43 -12.22 7.98
CA PHE A 67 -0.86 -13.26 7.12
C PHE A 67 -0.91 -12.86 5.64
N TRP A 68 -2.04 -12.36 5.15
CA TRP A 68 -2.16 -11.84 3.79
C TRP A 68 -1.25 -10.63 3.55
N PHE A 69 -1.10 -9.76 4.53
CA PHE A 69 -0.18 -8.63 4.48
C PHE A 69 1.27 -9.12 4.39
N ALA A 70 1.70 -10.03 5.26
CA ALA A 70 3.03 -10.64 5.20
C ALA A 70 3.27 -11.32 3.84
N LEU A 71 2.29 -12.10 3.35
CA LEU A 71 2.35 -12.70 2.01
C LEU A 71 2.44 -11.66 0.90
N SER A 72 1.73 -10.53 1.00
CA SER A 72 1.80 -9.44 0.01
C SER A 72 3.16 -8.76 -0.02
N GLN A 73 3.89 -8.77 1.10
CA GLN A 73 5.26 -8.24 1.18
C GLN A 73 6.30 -9.25 0.65
N CYS A 74 5.94 -10.54 0.53
CA CYS A 74 6.84 -11.54 -0.05
C CYS A 74 7.08 -11.22 -1.55
N PRO A 75 8.35 -11.04 -1.97
CA PRO A 75 8.67 -10.69 -3.35
C PRO A 75 8.14 -11.72 -4.35
N PHE A 76 8.18 -13.00 -4.01
CA PHE A 76 7.70 -14.09 -4.86
C PHE A 76 6.18 -14.04 -5.12
N VAL A 77 5.39 -13.68 -4.11
CA VAL A 77 3.94 -13.50 -4.27
C VAL A 77 3.66 -12.27 -5.11
N THR A 78 4.43 -11.19 -4.92
CA THR A 78 4.34 -9.99 -5.76
C THR A 78 4.66 -10.29 -7.23
N LEU A 79 5.64 -11.18 -7.49
CA LEU A 79 6.01 -11.61 -8.85
C LEU A 79 4.90 -12.39 -9.56
N THR A 80 4.10 -13.17 -8.83
CA THR A 80 2.99 -13.96 -9.41
C THR A 80 1.68 -13.19 -9.47
N SER A 81 1.53 -12.12 -8.69
CA SER A 81 0.34 -11.28 -8.72
C SER A 81 0.20 -10.53 -10.05
N PHE A 82 -0.86 -10.80 -10.79
CA PHE A 82 -1.18 -10.06 -11.99
C PHE A 82 -1.64 -8.65 -11.61
N SER A 83 -0.85 -7.64 -11.97
CA SER A 83 -1.25 -6.23 -11.83
C SER A 83 -1.38 -5.60 -13.21
N MET A 84 -2.55 -5.03 -13.50
CA MET A 84 -2.72 -4.24 -14.74
C MET A 84 -1.77 -3.03 -14.79
N PHE A 85 -1.29 -2.56 -13.65
CA PHE A 85 -0.47 -1.35 -13.54
C PHE A 85 1.04 -1.61 -13.63
N ARG A 86 1.49 -2.85 -13.36
CA ARG A 86 2.91 -3.20 -13.32
C ARG A 86 3.13 -4.49 -14.12
N PRO A 87 3.76 -4.43 -15.30
CA PRO A 87 4.12 -5.62 -16.06
C PRO A 87 5.00 -6.56 -15.21
N ALA A 88 4.71 -7.86 -15.23
CA ALA A 88 5.48 -8.86 -14.49
C ALA A 88 6.98 -8.81 -14.81
N THR A 89 7.32 -8.51 -16.07
CA THR A 89 8.70 -8.35 -16.53
C THR A 89 9.45 -7.23 -15.79
N THR A 90 8.77 -6.14 -15.45
CA THR A 90 9.37 -5.05 -14.67
C THR A 90 9.55 -5.44 -13.21
N CYS A 91 8.60 -6.19 -12.62
CA CYS A 91 8.79 -6.75 -11.28
C CYS A 91 10.02 -7.65 -11.20
N VAL A 92 10.20 -8.54 -12.18
CA VAL A 92 11.36 -9.44 -12.26
C VAL A 92 12.65 -8.63 -12.39
N LEU A 93 12.68 -7.63 -13.27
CA LEU A 93 13.87 -6.78 -13.42
C LEU A 93 14.25 -6.07 -12.11
N LEU A 94 13.29 -5.45 -11.43
CA LEU A 94 13.53 -4.79 -10.14
C LEU A 94 13.98 -5.79 -9.07
N PHE A 95 13.35 -6.97 -9.02
CA PHE A 95 13.74 -8.03 -8.10
C PHE A 95 15.19 -8.49 -8.34
N MET A 96 15.57 -8.73 -9.60
CA MET A 96 16.94 -9.09 -9.97
C MET A 96 17.93 -7.98 -9.64
N CYS A 97 17.58 -6.71 -9.93
CA CYS A 97 18.41 -5.57 -9.55
C CYS A 97 18.65 -5.54 -8.04
N LYS A 98 17.61 -5.79 -7.24
CA LYS A 98 17.69 -5.84 -5.78
C LYS A 98 18.63 -6.95 -5.30
N THR A 99 18.41 -8.18 -5.78
CA THR A 99 19.16 -9.35 -5.32
C THR A 99 20.61 -9.30 -5.75
N ILE A 100 20.90 -9.01 -7.02
CA ILE A 100 22.27 -8.96 -7.54
C ILE A 100 23.04 -7.76 -6.96
N SER A 101 22.39 -6.62 -6.71
CA SER A 101 23.04 -5.50 -6.00
C SER A 101 23.44 -5.88 -4.58
N SER A 102 22.57 -6.59 -3.85
CA SER A 102 22.86 -7.06 -2.50
C SER A 102 24.09 -7.99 -2.50
N LEU A 103 24.16 -8.92 -3.47
CA LEU A 103 25.33 -9.77 -3.67
C LEU A 103 26.61 -8.98 -3.98
N MET A 104 26.52 -8.00 -4.88
CA MET A 104 27.64 -7.14 -5.25
C MET A 104 28.17 -6.35 -4.05
N ILE A 105 27.28 -5.75 -3.25
CA ILE A 105 27.72 -4.94 -2.12
C ILE A 105 28.27 -5.82 -0.99
N ASN A 106 27.67 -6.99 -0.74
CA ASN A 106 28.26 -7.98 0.16
C ASN A 106 29.67 -8.38 -0.30
N ALA A 107 29.87 -8.66 -1.59
CA ALA A 107 31.19 -8.98 -2.15
C ALA A 107 32.19 -7.82 -1.98
N LEU A 108 31.78 -6.58 -2.28
CA LEU A 108 32.60 -5.38 -2.10
C LEU A 108 33.05 -5.23 -0.64
N PHE A 109 32.15 -5.50 0.30
CA PHE A 109 32.50 -5.49 1.71
C PHE A 109 33.43 -6.63 2.10
N PHE A 110 33.20 -7.86 1.65
CA PHE A 110 34.16 -8.95 1.90
C PHE A 110 35.56 -8.60 1.38
N GLN A 111 35.64 -7.92 0.22
CA GLN A 111 36.90 -7.43 -0.32
C GLN A 111 37.53 -6.33 0.54
N SER A 112 36.76 -5.33 0.99
CA SER A 112 37.29 -4.22 1.81
C SER A 112 37.66 -4.65 3.24
N THR A 113 37.03 -5.72 3.71
CA THR A 113 37.25 -6.29 5.04
C THR A 113 38.46 -7.21 5.11
N GLY A 114 39.21 -7.36 4.02
CA GLY A 114 40.42 -8.15 4.00
C GLY A 114 40.13 -9.64 3.80
N ALA A 115 39.18 -9.99 2.93
CA ALA A 115 39.28 -11.26 2.21
C ALA A 115 40.67 -11.27 1.55
N MET A 116 41.57 -11.96 2.24
CA MET A 116 43.00 -12.02 1.97
C MET A 116 43.17 -12.48 0.53
N ALA A 117 43.72 -11.61 -0.33
CA ALA A 117 44.17 -12.03 -1.66
C ALA A 117 44.96 -13.32 -1.50
N ALA A 118 44.96 -14.20 -2.50
CA ALA A 118 45.59 -15.54 -2.41
C ALA A 118 47.02 -15.53 -1.82
N ASP A 119 47.69 -14.37 -1.84
CA ASP A 119 49.10 -14.16 -1.49
C ASP A 119 49.38 -13.34 -0.22
N SER A 120 48.41 -13.00 0.63
CA SER A 120 48.67 -12.25 1.86
C SER A 120 49.09 -13.12 3.05
N ASP A 121 50.04 -12.61 3.84
CA ASP A 121 50.67 -13.26 5.01
C ASP A 121 49.67 -13.77 6.05
N SER A 122 49.87 -15.01 6.51
CA SER A 122 48.97 -15.69 7.46
C SER A 122 48.94 -15.07 8.86
N ASP A 123 49.89 -14.21 9.20
CA ASP A 123 50.02 -13.62 10.54
C ASP A 123 49.14 -12.39 10.77
N CYS A 124 48.49 -11.86 9.72
CA CYS A 124 47.58 -10.71 9.84
C CYS A 124 46.12 -11.14 10.06
N MET A 125 45.88 -12.00 11.05
CA MET A 125 44.53 -12.39 11.45
C MET A 125 44.03 -11.48 12.58
N ILE A 126 43.01 -10.66 12.30
CA ILE A 126 42.32 -9.85 13.31
C ILE A 126 41.56 -10.81 14.26
N GLN A 127 42.10 -11.03 15.46
CA GLN A 127 41.52 -11.92 16.45
C GLN A 127 40.53 -11.16 17.36
N GLY A 128 39.27 -11.07 16.95
CA GLY A 128 38.22 -10.49 17.78
C GLY A 128 36.81 -10.77 17.26
N ILE A 129 36.06 -11.61 17.98
CA ILE A 129 34.65 -11.91 17.64
C ILE A 129 33.81 -10.62 17.60
N TRP A 130 34.06 -9.70 18.53
CA TRP A 130 33.35 -8.41 18.60
C TRP A 130 33.69 -7.47 17.45
N GLU A 131 34.95 -7.43 17.03
CA GLU A 131 35.38 -6.61 15.90
C GLU A 131 34.79 -7.16 14.60
N GLN A 132 34.81 -8.48 14.44
CA GLN A 132 34.18 -9.16 13.30
C GLN A 132 32.66 -8.91 13.25
N LEU A 133 31.98 -8.99 14.40
CA LEU A 133 30.54 -8.71 14.48
C LEU A 133 30.23 -7.25 14.16
N GLY A 134 30.95 -6.29 14.74
CA GLY A 134 30.75 -4.86 14.50
C GLY A 134 30.97 -4.49 13.02
N LYS A 135 31.97 -5.10 12.42
CA LYS A 135 32.29 -4.98 11.00
C LYS A 135 31.16 -5.55 10.12
N CYS A 136 30.65 -6.74 10.42
CA CYS A 136 29.50 -7.32 9.74
C CYS A 136 28.24 -6.44 9.82
N ILE A 137 27.98 -5.82 10.98
CA ILE A 137 26.83 -4.92 11.16
C ILE A 137 27.00 -3.64 10.34
N ALA A 138 28.17 -3.00 10.41
CA ALA A 138 28.45 -1.79 9.65
C ALA A 138 28.33 -2.03 8.14
N VAL A 139 28.94 -3.12 7.66
CA VAL A 139 28.84 -3.64 6.29
C VAL A 139 27.37 -3.78 5.87
N GLY A 140 26.55 -4.48 6.67
CA GLY A 140 25.14 -4.68 6.36
C GLY A 140 24.34 -3.39 6.28
N LEU A 141 24.59 -2.44 7.20
CA LEU A 141 23.92 -1.14 7.21
C LEU A 141 24.27 -0.28 5.99
N PHE A 142 25.55 -0.19 5.64
CA PHE A 142 25.95 0.53 4.43
C PHE A 142 25.46 -0.20 3.18
N ALA A 143 25.52 -1.54 3.15
CA ALA A 143 25.03 -2.32 2.02
C ALA A 143 23.56 -2.07 1.73
N THR A 144 22.73 -2.10 2.76
CA THR A 144 21.29 -1.79 2.63
C THR A 144 21.08 -0.35 2.17
N LEU A 145 21.79 0.63 2.75
CA LEU A 145 21.69 2.03 2.35
C LEU A 145 22.04 2.23 0.86
N PHE A 146 23.15 1.66 0.40
CA PHE A 146 23.58 1.77 -1.00
C PHE A 146 22.69 0.97 -1.94
N ALA A 147 22.17 -0.20 -1.54
CA ALA A 147 21.23 -0.98 -2.34
C ALA A 147 19.90 -0.24 -2.58
N HIS A 148 19.49 0.63 -1.65
CA HIS A 148 18.28 1.43 -1.81
C HIS A 148 18.42 2.55 -2.86
N ILE A 149 19.62 3.06 -3.14
CA ILE A 149 19.82 4.17 -4.09
C ILE A 149 19.42 3.76 -5.53
N PRO A 150 19.99 2.71 -6.14
CA PRO A 150 19.56 2.24 -7.45
C PRO A 150 18.07 1.87 -7.47
N MET A 151 17.58 1.26 -6.39
CA MET A 151 16.17 0.89 -6.27
C MET A 151 15.24 2.10 -6.27
N ALA A 152 15.60 3.17 -5.56
CA ALA A 152 14.84 4.42 -5.54
C ALA A 152 14.82 5.08 -6.94
N ILE A 153 15.96 5.10 -7.63
CA ILE A 153 16.04 5.58 -9.01
C ILE A 153 15.12 4.76 -9.93
N PHE A 154 15.15 3.43 -9.85
CA PHE A 154 14.27 2.60 -10.67
C PHE A 154 12.79 2.71 -10.28
N THR A 155 12.48 2.91 -9.00
CA THR A 155 11.11 3.11 -8.51
C THR A 155 10.52 4.43 -9.02
N THR A 156 11.30 5.51 -9.06
CA THR A 156 10.87 6.81 -9.62
C THR A 156 10.74 6.79 -11.15
N LEU A 157 11.54 5.96 -11.83
CA LEU A 157 11.37 5.67 -13.25
C LEU A 157 10.09 4.85 -13.51
N HIS A 158 9.71 3.96 -12.59
CA HIS A 158 8.52 3.13 -12.73
C HIS A 158 7.22 3.83 -12.28
N SER A 159 7.28 4.85 -11.42
CA SER A 159 6.08 5.51 -10.92
C SER A 159 5.29 6.17 -12.07
N ARG A 160 4.04 5.71 -12.22
CA ARG A 160 3.05 6.21 -13.19
C ARG A 160 1.91 6.85 -12.42
N ASP A 161 1.79 8.16 -12.53
CA ASP A 161 0.66 8.91 -11.99
C ASP A 161 -0.49 8.90 -13.01
N PHE A 162 -1.57 8.18 -12.71
CA PHE A 162 -2.80 8.23 -13.50
C PHE A 162 -3.59 9.47 -13.10
N ARG A 163 -3.38 10.56 -13.82
CA ARG A 163 -4.18 11.78 -13.69
C ARG A 163 -5.15 11.88 -14.87
N PRO A 164 -6.40 12.32 -14.66
CA PRO A 164 -7.29 12.63 -15.77
C PRO A 164 -6.64 13.73 -16.61
N CYS A 165 -6.27 13.40 -17.85
CA CYS A 165 -5.59 14.31 -18.77
C CYS A 165 -6.58 14.81 -19.83
N ARG A 166 -6.39 16.05 -20.27
CA ARG A 166 -7.10 16.57 -21.45
C ARG A 166 -6.57 15.87 -22.72
N PRO A 167 -7.37 15.81 -23.80
CA PRO A 167 -6.99 15.08 -25.01
C PRO A 167 -5.71 15.61 -25.69
N ASP A 168 -5.42 16.91 -25.57
CA ASP A 168 -4.23 17.59 -26.06
C ASP A 168 -2.95 17.23 -25.27
N GLU A 169 -3.05 17.08 -23.95
CA GLU A 169 -1.90 16.73 -23.09
C GLU A 169 -1.54 15.23 -23.12
N ARG A 170 -2.45 14.39 -23.63
CA ARG A 170 -2.34 12.93 -23.59
C ARG A 170 -1.07 12.44 -24.28
N GLU A 171 -0.72 13.01 -25.42
CA GLU A 171 0.44 12.55 -26.20
C GLU A 171 1.76 12.79 -25.46
N ASP A 172 1.88 13.92 -24.77
CA ASP A 172 3.12 14.29 -24.07
C ASP A 172 3.31 13.46 -22.80
N VAL A 173 2.23 13.16 -22.09
CA VAL A 173 2.25 12.20 -20.96
C VAL A 173 2.69 10.81 -21.45
N LEU A 174 2.13 10.34 -22.58
CA LEU A 174 2.51 9.05 -23.16
C LEU A 174 3.97 9.02 -23.63
N LYS A 175 4.48 10.09 -24.25
CA LYS A 175 5.90 10.21 -24.65
C LYS A 175 6.80 10.10 -23.42
N LYS A 176 6.49 10.83 -22.34
CA LYS A 176 7.25 10.77 -21.07
C LYS A 176 7.27 9.37 -20.48
N TRP A 177 6.12 8.67 -20.48
CA TRP A 177 6.04 7.29 -19.99
C TRP A 177 6.85 6.32 -20.84
N ARG A 178 6.79 6.44 -22.17
CA ARG A 178 7.60 5.63 -23.10
C ARG A 178 9.09 5.85 -22.86
N TRP A 179 9.51 7.10 -22.66
CA TRP A 179 10.91 7.43 -22.40
C TRP A 179 11.40 6.85 -21.07
N LYS A 180 10.62 7.02 -19.99
CA LYS A 180 10.90 6.37 -18.69
C LYS A 180 11.02 4.85 -18.80
N SER A 181 10.09 4.21 -19.52
CA SER A 181 10.14 2.77 -19.73
C SER A 181 11.36 2.34 -20.54
N ARG A 182 11.74 3.07 -21.60
CA ARG A 182 12.98 2.80 -22.35
C ARG A 182 14.23 2.97 -21.48
N ALA A 183 14.30 4.04 -20.69
CA ALA A 183 15.41 4.26 -19.77
C ALA A 183 15.54 3.10 -18.76
N LEU A 184 14.43 2.62 -18.19
CA LEU A 184 14.43 1.47 -17.29
C LEU A 184 14.95 0.19 -17.97
N TRP A 185 14.53 -0.07 -19.21
CA TRP A 185 14.93 -1.26 -19.98
C TRP A 185 16.37 -1.22 -20.49
N ILE A 186 17.00 -0.04 -20.56
CA ILE A 186 18.41 0.10 -20.91
C ILE A 186 19.27 0.08 -19.65
N LEU A 187 18.95 0.94 -18.68
CA LEU A 187 19.73 1.12 -17.44
C LEU A 187 19.65 -0.11 -16.53
N GLY A 188 18.48 -0.77 -16.44
CA GLY A 188 18.29 -1.94 -15.58
C GLY A 188 19.22 -3.10 -15.96
N PRO A 189 19.15 -3.63 -17.19
CA PRO A 189 20.05 -4.70 -17.64
C PRO A 189 21.53 -4.29 -17.66
N ALA A 190 21.86 -3.05 -18.03
CA ALA A 190 23.24 -2.57 -18.00
C ALA A 190 23.82 -2.57 -16.57
N TYR A 191 23.03 -2.10 -15.61
CA TYR A 191 23.39 -2.14 -14.19
C TYR A 191 23.51 -3.58 -13.67
N LEU A 192 22.58 -4.47 -14.04
CA LEU A 192 22.67 -5.89 -13.72
C LEU A 192 23.94 -6.53 -14.25
N ALA A 193 24.29 -6.27 -15.51
CA ALA A 193 25.51 -6.78 -16.12
C ALA A 193 26.76 -6.29 -15.38
N PHE A 194 26.79 -5.02 -14.98
CA PHE A 194 27.87 -4.47 -14.16
C PHE A 194 27.97 -5.18 -12.80
N CYS A 195 26.87 -5.33 -12.07
CA CYS A 195 26.88 -6.03 -10.78
C CYS A 195 27.29 -7.49 -10.91
N SER A 196 26.80 -8.19 -11.94
CA SER A 196 27.16 -9.59 -12.22
C SER A 196 28.64 -9.73 -12.56
N LEU A 197 29.20 -8.82 -13.39
CA LEU A 197 30.62 -8.81 -13.71
C LEU A 197 31.47 -8.60 -12.46
N PHE A 198 31.08 -7.67 -11.58
CA PHE A 198 31.77 -7.44 -10.32
C PHE A 198 31.77 -8.69 -9.43
N VAL A 199 30.61 -9.33 -9.25
CA VAL A 199 30.50 -10.57 -8.46
C VAL A 199 31.34 -11.69 -9.08
N ALA A 200 31.36 -11.82 -10.41
CA ALA A 200 32.20 -12.81 -11.09
C ALA A 200 33.70 -12.55 -10.88
N LEU A 201 34.15 -11.29 -10.98
CA LEU A 201 35.54 -10.91 -10.72
C LEU A 201 35.94 -11.13 -9.26
N PHE A 202 35.03 -10.83 -8.32
CA PHE A 202 35.23 -11.14 -6.91
C PHE A 202 35.42 -12.64 -6.68
N LEU A 203 34.51 -13.47 -7.21
CA LEU A 203 34.60 -14.93 -7.09
C LEU A 203 35.87 -15.50 -7.74
N ALA A 204 36.36 -14.89 -8.83
CA ALA A 204 37.61 -15.27 -9.47
C ALA A 204 38.86 -14.90 -8.64
N SER A 205 38.76 -13.90 -7.77
CA SER A 205 39.88 -13.37 -6.98
C SER A 205 39.96 -13.93 -5.56
N VAL A 206 38.85 -14.47 -5.04
CA VAL A 206 38.74 -14.94 -3.65
C VAL A 206 39.14 -16.41 -3.52
N ARG A 207 39.75 -16.78 -2.38
CA ARG A 207 40.12 -18.17 -2.08
C ARG A 207 38.85 -19.04 -1.92
N PRO A 208 38.87 -20.33 -2.31
CA PRO A 208 37.71 -21.22 -2.19
C PRO A 208 37.00 -21.25 -0.81
N PRO A 209 37.68 -21.27 0.36
CA PRO A 209 37.00 -21.28 1.65
C PRO A 209 36.20 -19.98 1.91
N ASP A 210 36.73 -18.83 1.50
CA ASP A 210 36.09 -17.53 1.71
C ASP A 210 34.88 -17.35 0.79
N ALA A 211 34.93 -17.92 -0.42
CA ALA A 211 33.80 -17.94 -1.35
C ALA A 211 32.57 -18.64 -0.75
N HIS A 212 32.78 -19.78 -0.07
CA HIS A 212 31.70 -20.51 0.60
C HIS A 212 31.09 -19.72 1.75
N GLN A 213 31.93 -19.07 2.57
CA GLN A 213 31.45 -18.23 3.67
C GLN A 213 30.64 -17.03 3.14
N TRP A 214 31.15 -16.35 2.10
CA TRP A 214 30.43 -15.27 1.44
C TRP A 214 29.08 -15.72 0.87
N LEU A 215 29.04 -16.89 0.22
CA LEU A 215 27.81 -17.45 -0.35
C LEU A 215 26.79 -17.77 0.75
N LEU A 216 27.23 -18.38 1.86
CA LEU A 216 26.36 -18.67 3.01
C LEU A 216 25.83 -17.38 3.64
N SER A 217 26.69 -16.38 3.88
CA SER A 217 26.25 -15.08 4.40
C SER A 217 25.26 -14.39 3.47
N SER A 218 25.51 -14.44 2.16
CA SER A 218 24.62 -13.87 1.15
C SER A 218 23.27 -14.60 1.09
N LEU A 219 23.27 -15.94 1.18
CA LEU A 219 22.05 -16.74 1.21
C LEU A 219 21.23 -16.46 2.49
N ILE A 220 21.87 -16.39 3.64
CA ILE A 220 21.20 -16.04 4.90
C ILE A 220 20.62 -14.62 4.82
N GLY A 221 21.37 -13.66 4.28
CA GLY A 221 20.89 -12.30 4.03
C GLY A 221 19.66 -12.27 3.11
N PHE A 222 19.70 -13.03 2.02
CA PHE A 222 18.57 -13.18 1.10
C PHE A 222 17.35 -13.81 1.76
N LEU A 223 17.52 -14.90 2.53
CA LEU A 223 16.43 -15.56 3.27
C LEU A 223 15.82 -14.61 4.31
N ASN A 224 16.66 -13.83 5.00
CA ASN A 224 16.19 -12.83 5.95
C ASN A 224 15.34 -11.77 5.25
N GLU A 225 15.78 -11.27 4.10
CA GLU A 225 15.04 -10.23 3.38
C GLU A 225 13.74 -10.76 2.75
N VAL A 226 13.72 -11.99 2.27
CA VAL A 226 12.58 -12.59 1.59
C VAL A 226 11.51 -13.12 2.56
N PHE A 227 11.92 -13.68 3.70
CA PHE A 227 11.00 -14.37 4.62
C PHE A 227 10.93 -13.67 5.99
N LEU A 228 12.08 -13.38 6.61
CA LEU A 228 12.10 -12.88 7.99
C LEU A 228 11.57 -11.44 8.06
N THR A 229 12.04 -10.54 7.19
CA THR A 229 11.59 -9.14 7.15
C THR A 229 10.08 -9.01 6.95
N PRO A 230 9.43 -9.61 5.92
CA PRO A 230 7.99 -9.49 5.75
C PRO A 230 7.20 -10.12 6.90
N LEU A 231 7.70 -11.22 7.49
CA LEU A 231 7.09 -11.81 8.68
C LEU A 231 7.13 -10.86 9.88
N LEU A 232 8.28 -10.24 10.16
CA LEU A 232 8.45 -9.28 11.26
C LEU A 232 7.58 -8.04 11.06
N ILE A 233 7.51 -7.48 9.85
CA ILE A 233 6.64 -6.33 9.54
C ILE A 233 5.16 -6.74 9.71
N GLY A 234 4.76 -7.93 9.25
CA GLY A 234 3.40 -8.44 9.42
C GLY A 234 3.02 -8.61 10.89
N LEU A 235 3.92 -9.16 11.72
CA LEU A 235 3.73 -9.29 13.17
C LEU A 235 3.66 -7.93 13.86
N ALA A 236 4.53 -6.98 13.50
CA ALA A 236 4.52 -5.63 14.03
C ALA A 236 3.22 -4.90 13.68
N PHE A 237 2.74 -5.04 12.44
CA PHE A 237 1.47 -4.46 12.00
C PHE A 237 0.27 -5.08 12.73
N MET A 238 0.29 -6.40 12.94
CA MET A 238 -0.73 -7.10 13.73
C MET A 238 -0.76 -6.61 15.17
N ALA A 239 0.41 -6.52 15.82
CA ALA A 239 0.54 -6.03 17.19
C ALA A 239 0.07 -4.58 17.31
N PHE A 240 0.46 -3.71 16.37
CA PHE A 240 0.01 -2.33 16.32
C PHE A 240 -1.51 -2.23 16.14
N SER A 241 -2.09 -2.98 15.21
CA SER A 241 -3.54 -3.00 14.98
C SER A 241 -4.30 -3.51 16.20
N ALA A 242 -3.79 -4.55 16.87
CA ALA A 242 -4.35 -5.05 18.13
C ALA A 242 -4.27 -3.97 19.21
N LEU A 243 -3.11 -3.31 19.40
CA LEU A 243 -2.97 -2.23 20.37
C LEU A 243 -3.96 -1.11 20.11
N VAL A 244 -4.17 -0.68 18.86
CA VAL A 244 -5.15 0.35 18.52
C VAL A 244 -6.58 -0.10 18.82
N LEU A 245 -6.94 -1.34 18.47
CA LEU A 245 -8.30 -1.89 18.69
C LEU A 245 -8.61 -2.21 20.15
N PHE A 246 -7.61 -2.61 20.93
CA PHE A 246 -7.74 -2.95 22.34
C PHE A 246 -7.49 -1.77 23.27
N ASN A 247 -7.03 -0.62 22.75
CA ASN A 247 -6.88 0.58 23.56
C ASN A 247 -8.27 1.10 23.97
N PRO A 248 -8.66 0.99 25.26
CA PRO A 248 -10.02 1.31 25.72
C PRO A 248 -10.39 2.78 25.44
N LEU A 249 -9.40 3.69 25.44
CA LEU A 249 -9.58 5.12 25.16
C LEU A 249 -10.19 5.38 23.78
N THR A 250 -9.77 4.62 22.77
CA THR A 250 -10.32 4.78 21.40
C THR A 250 -11.76 4.30 21.33
N SER A 251 -12.10 3.26 22.09
CA SER A 251 -13.46 2.71 22.12
C SER A 251 -14.44 3.63 22.85
N GLU A 252 -13.99 4.34 23.88
CA GLU A 252 -14.81 5.30 24.62
C GLU A 252 -15.04 6.58 23.82
N ALA A 253 -14.00 7.12 23.18
CA ALA A 253 -14.13 8.30 22.31
C ALA A 253 -15.09 8.03 21.14
N ALA A 254 -14.93 6.87 20.47
CA ALA A 254 -15.82 6.48 19.38
C ALA A 254 -17.27 6.30 19.84
N ARG A 255 -17.49 5.75 21.05
CA ARG A 255 -18.84 5.64 21.64
C ARG A 255 -19.44 7.02 21.95
N ALA A 256 -18.65 7.94 22.50
CA ALA A 256 -19.12 9.28 22.83
C ALA A 256 -19.55 10.07 21.58
N ASP A 257 -18.80 9.97 20.48
CA ASP A 257 -19.13 10.64 19.22
C ASP A 257 -20.39 10.06 18.55
N ILE A 258 -20.56 8.73 18.60
CA ILE A 258 -21.79 8.08 18.10
C ILE A 258 -23.01 8.53 18.91
N LEU A 259 -22.88 8.63 20.24
CA LEU A 259 -23.98 9.11 21.10
C LEU A 259 -24.32 10.58 20.83
N ARG A 260 -23.33 11.43 20.56
CA ARG A 260 -23.56 12.83 20.18
C ARG A 260 -24.28 12.97 18.84
N LEU A 261 -23.79 12.26 17.81
CA LEU A 261 -24.43 12.25 16.48
C LEU A 261 -25.87 11.73 16.57
N GLY A 262 -26.13 10.70 17.39
CA GLY A 262 -27.48 10.21 17.64
C GLY A 262 -28.38 11.24 18.33
N ALA A 263 -27.86 11.95 19.34
CA ALA A 263 -28.61 12.99 20.05
C ALA A 263 -28.96 14.19 19.16
N ASP A 264 -28.04 14.60 18.28
CA ASP A 264 -28.25 15.72 17.36
C ASP A 264 -29.24 15.37 16.25
N ALA A 265 -29.19 14.12 15.74
CA ALA A 265 -30.17 13.63 14.77
C ALA A 265 -31.60 13.63 15.34
N VAL A 266 -31.78 13.31 16.63
CA VAL A 266 -33.08 13.35 17.30
C VAL A 266 -33.57 14.79 17.50
N LYS A 267 -32.68 15.73 17.84
CA LYS A 267 -33.04 17.16 18.03
C LYS A 267 -33.36 17.90 16.73
N GLY A 268 -32.80 17.46 15.60
CA GLY A 268 -33.04 18.04 14.28
C GLY A 268 -34.30 17.53 13.56
N ALA A 269 -34.98 16.53 14.11
CA ALA A 269 -36.24 16.03 13.54
C ALA A 269 -37.38 17.02 13.86
N PRO A 270 -38.14 17.50 12.85
CA PRO A 270 -39.34 18.29 13.12
C PRO A 270 -40.36 17.46 13.92
N PRO A 271 -41.13 18.09 14.82
CA PRO A 271 -42.14 17.41 15.64
C PRO A 271 -43.25 16.76 14.81
#